data_AF-A0A975TSH1-F1
#
_entry.id   AF-A0A975TSH1-F1
#
_cell.length_a   1.000
_cell.length_b   1.000
_cell.length_c   1.000
_cell.angle_alpha   90.00
_cell.angle_beta   90.00
_cell.angle_gamma   90.00
#
_symmetry.space_group_name_H-M   'P 1'
#
loop_
_entity.id
_entity.type
_entity.pdbx_description
1 polymer ?
#
loop_
_entity_poly.entity_id
_entity_poly.type
_entity_poly.pdbx_seq_one_letter_code
_entity_poly.pdbx_strand_id
1 'polypeptide(L)'
;MSLTKTLIKAAGGALVALAFATGMASATPWRLDYIQTDLGTGSHQYDFLLTLDNNDNSWTLGQGFDWFIIGDVSSSGPATFTEGPGFFTSIPTGALATSSGGGSNGPTLGFVDGSVSGLQLVPDAVGFSVAFSGVSSYAYTSGTLRFSHLVGNTSTIRAFANQVASFDTSPIPLPAGLPLLLGALGAAGFVARRKGRAQA
;
A
#
# COMPACT_ATOMS: atom_id res chain seq x y z
N MET A 1 47.35 -18.69 -55.74
CA MET A 1 46.24 -17.74 -55.93
C MET A 1 45.16 -18.11 -54.93
N SER A 2 45.13 -17.49 -53.76
CA SER A 2 44.43 -16.22 -53.46
C SER A 2 42.90 -16.37 -53.51
N LEU A 3 42.25 -16.52 -52.34
CA LEU A 3 41.39 -15.49 -51.72
C LEU A 3 40.48 -16.08 -50.63
N THR A 4 40.77 -15.65 -49.42
CA THR A 4 39.93 -15.56 -48.22
C THR A 4 38.51 -15.07 -48.51
N LYS A 5 37.50 -15.63 -47.84
CA LYS A 5 36.28 -14.91 -47.43
C LYS A 5 35.68 -15.52 -46.16
N THR A 6 35.93 -14.83 -45.05
CA THR A 6 35.21 -14.84 -43.76
C THR A 6 33.70 -14.68 -43.96
N LEU A 7 32.88 -15.17 -43.02
CA LEU A 7 31.55 -14.68 -42.52
C LEU A 7 30.81 -15.91 -41.91
N ILE A 8 30.12 -15.95 -40.76
CA ILE A 8 29.80 -15.07 -39.62
C ILE A 8 29.53 -16.06 -38.46
N LYS A 9 30.10 -15.83 -37.28
CA LYS A 9 29.65 -16.47 -36.03
C LYS A 9 28.30 -15.85 -35.66
N ALA A 10 27.20 -16.60 -35.85
CA ALA A 10 25.95 -16.29 -35.18
C ALA A 10 26.04 -16.83 -33.74
N ALA A 11 26.43 -15.96 -32.80
CA ALA A 11 26.25 -16.24 -31.39
C ALA A 11 24.75 -16.22 -31.10
N GLY A 12 24.15 -17.41 -31.01
CA GLY A 12 22.77 -17.58 -30.55
C GLY A 12 22.67 -17.16 -29.09
N GLY A 13 22.24 -15.92 -28.85
CA GLY A 13 21.88 -15.44 -27.52
C GLY A 13 20.66 -16.21 -27.02
N ALA A 14 20.84 -16.98 -25.95
CA ALA A 14 19.74 -17.59 -25.22
C ALA A 14 18.93 -16.48 -24.53
N LEU A 15 17.74 -16.21 -25.05
CA LEU A 15 16.70 -15.45 -24.34
C LEU A 15 16.24 -16.31 -23.15
N VAL A 16 16.76 -16.02 -21.97
CA VAL A 16 16.20 -16.51 -20.71
C VAL A 16 14.92 -15.71 -20.46
N ALA A 17 13.78 -16.29 -20.81
CA ALA A 17 12.48 -15.76 -20.40
C ALA A 17 12.35 -15.93 -18.88
N LEU A 18 12.53 -14.84 -18.15
CA LEU A 18 12.13 -14.76 -16.74
C LEU A 18 10.61 -14.83 -16.70
N ALA A 19 10.07 -16.04 -16.53
CA ALA A 19 8.66 -16.23 -16.20
C ALA A 19 8.46 -15.76 -14.76
N PHE A 20 8.10 -14.49 -14.60
CA PHE A 20 7.50 -14.03 -13.35
C PHE A 20 6.20 -14.79 -13.20
N ALA A 21 6.14 -15.68 -12.20
CA ALA A 21 4.89 -16.22 -11.72
C ALA A 21 4.08 -15.04 -11.17
N THR A 22 3.26 -14.43 -12.02
CA THR A 22 2.21 -13.51 -11.58
C THR A 22 1.20 -14.35 -10.83
N GLY A 23 1.44 -14.58 -9.54
CA GLY A 23 0.41 -15.03 -8.63
C GLY A 23 -0.79 -14.10 -8.84
N MET A 24 -1.96 -14.68 -9.06
CA MET A 24 -3.18 -13.92 -9.25
C MET A 24 -3.44 -13.11 -7.97
N ALA A 25 -2.94 -11.88 -7.92
CA ALA A 25 -3.37 -10.93 -6.93
C ALA A 25 -4.85 -10.68 -7.21
N SER A 26 -5.71 -10.87 -6.20
CA SER A 26 -7.08 -10.37 -6.32
C SER A 26 -6.98 -8.87 -6.52
N ALA A 27 -7.75 -8.34 -7.46
CA ALA A 27 -7.90 -6.90 -7.64
C ALA A 27 -8.20 -6.25 -6.27
N THR A 28 -7.36 -5.30 -5.88
CA THR A 28 -7.55 -4.50 -4.69
C THR A 28 -7.14 -3.05 -4.95
N PRO A 29 -7.87 -2.06 -4.41
CA PRO A 29 -7.44 -0.67 -4.50
C PRO A 29 -6.41 -0.32 -3.42
N TRP A 30 -6.06 -1.29 -2.56
CA TRP A 30 -5.13 -1.13 -1.46
C TRP A 30 -3.77 -1.73 -1.82
N ARG A 31 -2.72 -1.02 -1.42
CA ARG A 31 -1.35 -1.50 -1.42
C ARG A 31 -0.84 -1.51 0.02
N LEU A 32 -0.24 -2.62 0.44
CA LEU A 32 0.46 -2.72 1.72
C LEU A 32 1.95 -2.81 1.45
N ASP A 33 2.70 -1.79 1.88
CA ASP A 33 4.15 -1.78 1.84
C ASP A 33 4.70 -2.07 3.24
N TYR A 34 5.81 -2.82 3.35
CA TYR A 34 6.41 -3.14 4.65
C TYR A 34 7.93 -3.10 4.64
N ILE A 35 8.51 -2.75 5.80
CA ILE A 35 9.92 -2.89 6.12
C ILE A 35 10.02 -3.97 7.19
N GLN A 36 10.93 -4.93 7.01
CA GLN A 36 11.22 -5.96 8.00
C GLN A 36 12.66 -5.78 8.50
N THR A 37 12.81 -5.61 9.80
CA THR A 37 14.10 -5.45 10.48
C THR A 37 14.33 -6.63 11.42
N ASP A 38 15.45 -7.33 11.27
CA ASP A 38 15.87 -8.36 12.23
C ASP A 38 16.33 -7.70 13.54
N LEU A 39 15.69 -8.07 14.66
CA LEU A 39 16.04 -7.61 16.00
C LEU A 39 17.03 -8.56 16.70
N GLY A 40 17.38 -9.68 16.05
CA GLY A 40 18.14 -10.77 16.64
C GLY A 40 17.25 -11.72 17.45
N THR A 41 17.83 -12.84 17.89
CA THR A 41 17.14 -13.88 18.70
C THR A 41 15.88 -14.48 18.06
N GLY A 42 15.73 -14.37 16.73
CA GLY A 42 14.55 -14.85 16.00
C GLY A 42 13.33 -13.95 16.14
N SER A 43 13.53 -12.65 16.38
CA SER A 43 12.48 -11.64 16.45
C SER A 43 12.65 -10.62 15.32
N HIS A 44 11.54 -10.22 14.70
CA HIS A 44 11.52 -9.32 13.57
C HIS A 44 10.53 -8.18 13.81
N GLN A 45 11.00 -6.95 13.67
CA GLN A 45 10.14 -5.78 13.62
C GLN A 45 9.62 -5.58 12.21
N TYR A 46 8.32 -5.29 12.11
CA TYR A 46 7.65 -4.93 10.89
C TYR A 46 7.07 -3.54 11.02
N ASP A 47 7.44 -2.65 10.11
CA ASP A 47 6.78 -1.36 9.92
C ASP A 47 5.97 -1.43 8.64
N PHE A 48 4.71 -0.98 8.67
CA PHE A 48 3.77 -1.07 7.57
C PHE A 48 3.24 0.29 7.16
N LEU A 49 2.96 0.43 5.86
CA LEU A 49 2.20 1.54 5.28
C LEU A 49 1.11 0.96 4.38
N LEU A 50 -0.14 1.10 4.79
CA LEU A 50 -1.31 0.73 4.00
C LEU A 50 -1.79 1.96 3.24
N THR A 51 -1.77 1.93 1.91
CA THR A 51 -2.11 3.04 1.03
C THR A 51 -3.27 2.67 0.12
N LEU A 52 -4.27 3.54 0.03
CA LEU A 52 -5.27 3.47 -1.04
C LEU A 52 -4.65 4.06 -2.30
N ASP A 53 -4.18 3.22 -3.23
CA ASP A 53 -3.60 3.67 -4.50
C ASP A 53 -4.53 3.44 -5.71
N ASN A 54 -5.64 2.72 -5.49
CA ASN A 54 -6.65 2.39 -6.50
C ASN A 54 -6.05 1.78 -7.78
N ASN A 55 -5.01 0.95 -7.63
CA ASN A 55 -4.27 0.38 -8.75
C ASN A 55 -5.11 -0.53 -9.68
N ASP A 56 -6.28 -0.99 -9.20
CA ASP A 56 -7.21 -1.85 -9.92
C ASP A 56 -8.47 -1.12 -10.41
N ASN A 57 -8.60 0.17 -10.12
CA ASN A 57 -9.78 1.00 -10.38
C ASN A 57 -11.08 0.53 -9.71
N SER A 58 -11.01 -0.28 -8.63
CA SER A 58 -12.22 -0.77 -7.95
C SER A 58 -12.75 0.19 -6.88
N TRP A 59 -11.97 1.20 -6.47
CA TRP A 59 -12.38 2.13 -5.43
C TRP A 59 -13.31 3.22 -5.97
N THR A 60 -14.34 3.51 -5.17
CA THR A 60 -15.24 4.64 -5.35
C THR A 60 -15.39 5.38 -4.03
N LEU A 61 -15.59 6.69 -4.09
CA LEU A 61 -15.80 7.51 -2.90
C LEU A 61 -16.95 6.97 -2.03
N GLY A 62 -16.73 6.91 -0.71
CA GLY A 62 -17.69 6.36 0.26
C GLY A 62 -17.60 4.85 0.48
N GLN A 63 -16.68 4.15 -0.20
CA GLN A 63 -16.34 2.78 0.17
C GLN A 63 -15.65 2.75 1.52
N GLY A 64 -16.13 1.86 2.39
CA GLY A 64 -15.58 1.64 3.71
C GLY A 64 -14.98 0.25 3.83
N PHE A 65 -13.86 0.19 4.53
CA PHE A 65 -13.03 -1.00 4.72
C PHE A 65 -12.77 -1.20 6.21
N ASP A 66 -12.72 -2.45 6.64
CA ASP A 66 -12.47 -2.81 8.02
C ASP A 66 -11.88 -4.23 8.10
N TRP A 67 -11.28 -4.52 9.25
CA TRP A 67 -10.58 -5.78 9.53
C TRP A 67 -9.48 -6.09 8.52
N PHE A 68 -8.42 -5.28 8.54
CA PHE A 68 -7.21 -5.55 7.78
C PHE A 68 -6.40 -6.62 8.49
N ILE A 69 -6.35 -7.82 7.91
CA ILE A 69 -5.66 -8.99 8.46
C ILE A 69 -4.28 -9.07 7.83
N ILE A 70 -3.25 -9.16 8.66
CA ILE A 70 -1.85 -9.15 8.26
C ILE A 70 -1.29 -10.56 8.40
N GLY A 71 -0.52 -11.00 7.40
CA GLY A 71 -0.03 -12.38 7.34
C GLY A 71 -1.15 -13.38 7.00
N ASP A 72 -2.17 -12.94 6.27
CA ASP A 72 -3.35 -13.73 5.96
C ASP A 72 -3.01 -15.03 5.22
N VAL A 73 -3.50 -16.15 5.74
CA VAL A 73 -3.37 -17.48 5.13
C VAL A 73 -4.68 -17.87 4.42
N SER A 74 -4.64 -17.99 3.09
CA SER A 74 -5.82 -18.42 2.31
C SER A 74 -5.97 -19.95 2.30
N SER A 75 -6.34 -20.50 3.43
CA SER A 75 -6.81 -21.88 3.66
C SER A 75 -6.89 -22.05 5.18
N SER A 76 -7.52 -23.12 5.68
CA SER A 76 -7.57 -23.45 7.11
C SER A 76 -6.20 -23.78 7.75
N GLY A 77 -5.10 -23.30 7.17
CA GLY A 77 -3.77 -23.38 7.75
C GLY A 77 -3.63 -22.45 8.97
N PRO A 78 -2.68 -22.74 9.87
CA PRO A 78 -2.44 -21.91 11.03
C PRO A 78 -1.96 -20.51 10.60
N ALA A 79 -2.32 -19.48 11.38
CA ALA A 79 -1.73 -18.16 11.21
C ALA A 79 -0.21 -18.24 11.32
N THR A 80 0.50 -17.57 10.42
CA THR A 80 1.96 -17.43 10.42
C THR A 80 2.42 -16.48 11.52
N PHE A 81 1.72 -15.36 11.68
CA PHE A 81 1.79 -14.50 12.84
C PHE A 81 0.86 -15.04 13.92
N THR A 82 1.44 -15.66 14.95
CA THR A 82 0.70 -16.33 16.04
C THR A 82 0.43 -15.42 17.23
N GLU A 83 1.00 -14.22 17.25
CA GLU A 83 0.94 -13.27 18.36
C GLU A 83 -0.44 -12.61 18.51
N GLY A 84 -1.31 -12.75 17.51
CA GLY A 84 -2.66 -12.20 17.53
C GLY A 84 -2.65 -10.68 17.72
N PRO A 85 -3.37 -10.11 18.72
CA PRO A 85 -3.32 -8.67 18.97
C PRO A 85 -1.96 -8.22 19.50
N GLY A 86 -1.21 -9.11 20.16
CA GLY A 86 0.13 -8.84 20.71
C GLY A 86 1.20 -8.64 19.65
N PHE A 87 0.89 -8.89 18.38
CA PHE A 87 1.73 -8.53 17.24
C PHE A 87 1.95 -7.01 17.18
N PHE A 88 0.90 -6.21 17.40
CA PHE A 88 0.95 -4.78 17.14
C PHE A 88 1.68 -4.02 18.24
N THR A 89 2.72 -3.27 17.86
CA THR A 89 3.44 -2.35 18.76
C THR A 89 3.01 -0.90 18.58
N SER A 90 2.45 -0.57 17.41
CA SER A 90 1.74 0.69 17.17
C SER A 90 0.57 0.49 16.22
N ILE A 91 -0.50 1.25 16.42
CA ILE A 91 -1.70 1.26 15.55
C ILE A 91 -2.17 2.70 15.33
N PRO A 92 -2.91 2.99 14.23
CA PRO A 92 -3.47 4.31 13.99
C PRO A 92 -4.44 4.71 15.10
N THR A 93 -4.55 6.00 15.38
CA THR A 93 -5.52 6.51 16.36
C THR A 93 -6.94 6.12 15.95
N GLY A 94 -7.70 5.58 16.90
CA GLY A 94 -9.07 5.10 16.66
C GLY A 94 -9.16 3.70 16.07
N ALA A 95 -8.03 3.04 15.78
CA ALA A 95 -8.00 1.63 15.42
C ALA A 95 -7.96 0.72 16.67
N LEU A 96 -8.21 -0.56 16.44
CA LEU A 96 -8.19 -1.67 17.39
C LEU A 96 -7.24 -2.75 16.88
N ALA A 97 -6.37 -3.25 17.76
CA ALA A 97 -5.64 -4.49 17.55
C ALA A 97 -6.50 -5.68 17.99
N THR A 98 -6.75 -6.62 17.07
CA THR A 98 -7.51 -7.84 17.34
C THR A 98 -6.93 -9.04 16.56
N SER A 99 -7.68 -10.13 16.47
CA SER A 99 -7.31 -11.31 15.69
C SER A 99 -8.51 -11.86 14.93
N SER A 100 -8.22 -12.48 13.79
CA SER A 100 -9.20 -13.15 12.95
C SER A 100 -9.00 -14.66 12.98
N GLY A 101 -10.07 -15.38 12.63
CA GLY A 101 -10.12 -16.84 12.60
C GLY A 101 -10.90 -17.36 11.39
N GLY A 102 -10.67 -18.62 11.02
CA GLY A 102 -11.40 -19.32 9.97
C GLY A 102 -10.68 -19.30 8.62
N GLY A 103 -11.32 -18.72 7.59
CA GLY A 103 -10.76 -18.61 6.23
C GLY A 103 -9.72 -17.50 6.04
N SER A 104 -9.57 -16.63 7.03
CA SER A 104 -8.44 -15.69 7.16
C SER A 104 -8.01 -15.69 8.62
N ASN A 105 -6.72 -15.88 8.85
CA ASN A 105 -6.17 -15.96 10.20
C ASN A 105 -4.96 -15.04 10.30
N GLY A 106 -4.90 -14.24 11.36
CA GLY A 106 -3.75 -13.41 11.67
C GLY A 106 -4.09 -12.21 12.56
N PRO A 107 -3.07 -11.44 12.96
CA PRO A 107 -3.23 -10.12 13.55
C PRO A 107 -4.14 -9.26 12.68
N THR A 108 -5.14 -8.65 13.29
CA THR A 108 -6.17 -7.90 12.57
C THR A 108 -6.23 -6.48 13.09
N LEU A 109 -6.05 -5.52 12.20
CA LEU A 109 -6.26 -4.10 12.45
C LEU A 109 -7.71 -3.76 12.12
N GLY A 110 -8.53 -3.56 13.15
CA GLY A 110 -9.92 -3.14 13.02
C GLY A 110 -10.07 -1.63 13.24
N PHE A 111 -11.07 -1.03 12.62
CA PHE A 111 -11.53 0.34 12.86
C PHE A 111 -12.91 0.37 13.53
N VAL A 112 -13.50 -0.81 13.80
CA VAL A 112 -14.69 -0.98 14.66
C VAL A 112 -14.38 -1.79 15.93
N ASP A 113 -15.05 -1.43 17.03
CA ASP A 113 -15.29 -2.30 18.18
C ASP A 113 -16.41 -3.33 17.87
N GLY A 114 -16.06 -4.42 17.19
CA GLY A 114 -16.85 -5.67 17.19
C GLY A 114 -18.21 -5.72 16.47
N SER A 115 -18.67 -4.67 15.78
CA SER A 115 -19.94 -4.64 15.03
C SER A 115 -19.74 -4.27 13.55
N VAL A 116 -20.33 -5.04 12.64
CA VAL A 116 -20.30 -4.81 11.17
C VAL A 116 -20.94 -3.49 10.70
N SER A 117 -21.44 -2.65 11.60
CA SER A 117 -22.17 -1.42 11.27
C SER A 117 -21.81 -0.29 12.23
N GLY A 118 -20.80 0.52 11.91
CA GLY A 118 -20.61 1.80 12.60
C GLY A 118 -19.38 2.62 12.25
N LEU A 119 -18.20 2.01 12.14
CA LEU A 119 -16.92 2.73 11.94
C LEU A 119 -16.03 2.01 10.93
N GLN A 120 -16.32 2.20 9.65
CA GLN A 120 -15.41 1.74 8.60
C GLN A 120 -14.33 2.78 8.37
N LEU A 121 -13.13 2.33 8.02
CA LEU A 121 -12.16 3.21 7.40
C LEU A 121 -12.73 3.63 6.04
N VAL A 122 -13.13 4.89 5.91
CA VAL A 122 -13.64 5.46 4.67
C VAL A 122 -12.61 6.46 4.15
N PRO A 123 -11.71 6.06 3.24
CA PRO A 123 -10.80 6.99 2.61
C PRO A 123 -11.56 8.04 1.81
N ASP A 124 -11.09 9.29 1.85
CA ASP A 124 -11.64 10.42 1.11
C ASP A 124 -10.98 10.63 -0.26
N ALA A 125 -9.75 10.12 -0.44
CA ALA A 125 -9.02 10.22 -1.69
C ALA A 125 -7.97 9.10 -1.87
N VAL A 126 -7.62 8.84 -3.14
CA VAL A 126 -6.40 8.09 -3.51
C VAL A 126 -5.18 8.81 -2.94
N GLY A 127 -4.27 8.03 -2.35
CA GLY A 127 -3.13 8.53 -1.58
C GLY A 127 -3.37 8.54 -0.06
N PHE A 128 -4.62 8.30 0.40
CA PHE A 128 -4.88 8.06 1.81
C PHE A 128 -4.01 6.90 2.32
N SER A 129 -3.37 7.09 3.47
CA SER A 129 -2.48 6.08 4.04
C SER A 129 -2.55 6.01 5.56
N VAL A 130 -2.39 4.81 6.11
CA VAL A 130 -2.23 4.57 7.55
C VAL A 130 -0.97 3.76 7.80
N ALA A 131 -0.21 4.17 8.83
CA ALA A 131 0.98 3.47 9.28
C ALA A 131 0.71 2.72 10.58
N PHE A 132 1.32 1.55 10.72
CA PHE A 132 1.27 0.74 11.93
C PHE A 132 2.50 -0.17 11.97
N SER A 133 2.79 -0.73 13.14
CA SER A 133 3.94 -1.61 13.30
C SER A 133 3.65 -2.77 14.23
N GLY A 134 4.46 -3.81 14.09
CA GLY A 134 4.37 -4.99 14.92
C GLY A 134 5.68 -5.74 15.04
N VAL A 135 5.69 -6.73 15.91
CA VAL A 135 6.83 -7.63 16.13
C VAL A 135 6.34 -9.06 16.05
N SER A 136 7.07 -9.90 15.32
CA SER A 136 6.80 -11.33 15.26
C SER A 136 8.07 -12.16 15.27
N SER A 137 7.95 -13.39 15.77
CA SER A 137 8.98 -14.41 15.62
C SER A 137 9.06 -15.00 14.20
N TYR A 138 8.05 -14.73 13.36
CA TYR A 138 8.00 -15.22 11.98
C TYR A 138 8.66 -14.21 11.04
N ALA A 139 9.55 -14.70 10.18
CA ALA A 139 10.21 -13.93 9.13
C ALA A 139 9.57 -14.21 7.77
N TYR A 140 9.09 -13.18 7.09
CA TYR A 140 8.64 -13.31 5.71
C TYR A 140 9.80 -13.21 4.73
N THR A 141 9.71 -14.01 3.65
CA THR A 141 10.53 -13.76 2.46
C THR A 141 9.85 -12.66 1.65
N SER A 142 10.65 -11.85 0.95
CA SER A 142 10.12 -10.81 0.07
C SER A 142 9.03 -11.35 -0.86
N GLY A 143 7.88 -10.65 -0.89
CA GLY A 143 6.74 -11.01 -1.74
C GLY A 143 5.88 -12.18 -1.25
N THR A 144 6.13 -12.73 -0.06
CA THR A 144 5.30 -13.83 0.49
C THR A 144 4.32 -13.38 1.58
N LEU A 145 4.49 -12.17 2.12
CA LEU A 145 3.54 -11.61 3.08
C LEU A 145 2.23 -11.28 2.37
N ARG A 146 1.13 -11.70 2.98
CA ARG A 146 -0.23 -11.48 2.46
C ARG A 146 -1.05 -10.65 3.42
N PHE A 147 -2.01 -9.93 2.88
CA PHE A 147 -3.00 -9.21 3.66
C PHE A 147 -4.39 -9.34 3.03
N SER A 148 -5.41 -9.10 3.84
CA SER A 148 -6.81 -9.13 3.42
C SER A 148 -7.64 -8.10 4.18
N HIS A 149 -8.80 -7.74 3.65
CA HIS A 149 -9.87 -7.12 4.44
C HIS A 149 -11.11 -8.03 4.42
N LEU A 150 -11.87 -8.08 5.52
CA LEU A 150 -13.09 -8.91 5.56
C LEU A 150 -14.38 -8.15 5.81
N VAL A 151 -14.31 -6.97 6.41
CA VAL A 151 -15.50 -6.20 6.81
C VAL A 151 -15.53 -4.91 6.02
N GLY A 152 -16.72 -4.45 5.65
CA GLY A 152 -16.90 -3.26 4.83
C GLY A 152 -18.16 -3.34 3.98
N ASN A 153 -18.36 -2.32 3.15
CA ASN A 153 -19.40 -2.33 2.11
C ASN A 153 -18.88 -2.82 0.75
N THR A 154 -17.75 -3.53 0.75
CA THR A 154 -17.05 -4.05 -0.43
C THR A 154 -16.79 -5.55 -0.32
N SER A 155 -16.45 -6.20 -1.44
CA SER A 155 -16.05 -7.61 -1.44
C SER A 155 -14.74 -7.82 -0.68
N THR A 156 -14.60 -8.96 -0.01
CA THR A 156 -13.33 -9.37 0.63
C THR A 156 -12.16 -9.27 -0.34
N ILE A 157 -11.09 -8.63 0.10
CA ILE A 157 -9.84 -8.51 -0.65
C ILE A 157 -8.81 -9.51 -0.10
N ARG A 158 -7.97 -10.07 -0.97
CA ARG A 158 -6.73 -10.77 -0.60
C ARG A 158 -5.61 -10.42 -1.55
N ALA A 159 -4.51 -9.90 -1.04
CA ALA A 159 -3.38 -9.45 -1.83
C ALA A 159 -2.04 -9.73 -1.15
N PHE A 160 -0.96 -9.57 -1.90
CA PHE A 160 0.41 -9.65 -1.40
C PHE A 160 0.89 -8.26 -1.00
N ALA A 161 1.64 -8.19 0.10
CA ALA A 161 2.31 -6.97 0.52
C ALA A 161 3.67 -6.86 -0.16
N ASN A 162 4.10 -5.63 -0.43
CA ASN A 162 5.38 -5.35 -1.03
C ASN A 162 6.41 -5.07 0.05
N GLN A 163 7.53 -5.79 0.02
CA GLN A 163 8.66 -5.44 0.86
C GLN A 163 9.40 -4.25 0.23
N VAL A 164 9.64 -3.20 1.01
CA VAL A 164 10.37 -2.00 0.59
C VAL A 164 11.58 -1.77 1.49
N ALA A 165 12.60 -1.09 0.96
CA ALA A 165 13.79 -0.74 1.75
C ALA A 165 13.55 0.45 2.70
N SER A 166 12.62 1.34 2.34
CA SER A 166 12.20 2.49 3.12
C SER A 166 10.84 2.98 2.61
N PHE A 167 10.08 3.66 3.46
CA PHE A 167 8.92 4.42 3.00
C PHE A 167 9.37 5.74 2.37
N ASP A 168 8.80 6.07 1.21
CA ASP A 168 9.00 7.38 0.61
C ASP A 168 8.22 8.42 1.42
N THR A 169 8.94 9.26 2.17
CA THR A 169 8.38 10.38 2.93
C THR A 169 8.46 11.70 2.16
N SER A 170 8.76 11.65 0.85
CA SER A 170 8.83 12.87 0.06
C SER A 170 7.48 13.58 0.09
N PRO A 171 7.46 14.89 0.41
CA PRO A 171 6.22 15.64 0.39
C PRO A 171 5.65 15.62 -1.03
N ILE A 172 4.39 15.20 -1.16
CA ILE A 172 3.65 15.18 -2.42
C ILE A 172 3.83 16.56 -3.06
N PRO A 173 4.38 16.66 -4.29
CA PRO A 173 4.47 17.93 -4.98
C PRO A 173 3.05 18.52 -5.07
N LEU A 174 2.82 19.65 -4.38
CA LEU A 174 1.57 20.37 -4.52
C LEU A 174 1.32 20.55 -6.03
N PRO A 175 0.09 20.30 -6.52
CA PRO A 175 -0.21 20.50 -7.93
C PRO A 175 0.29 21.89 -8.31
N ALA A 176 1.10 21.98 -9.37
CA ALA A 176 1.70 23.24 -9.83
C ALA A 176 0.64 24.37 -10.03
N GLY A 177 -0.64 24.01 -10.08
CA GLY A 177 -1.78 24.91 -10.07
C GLY A 177 -1.95 25.80 -8.83
N LEU A 178 -1.49 25.42 -7.63
CA LEU A 178 -1.70 26.25 -6.43
C LEU A 178 -0.90 27.56 -6.44
N PRO A 179 0.43 27.55 -6.72
CA PRO A 179 1.18 28.79 -6.89
C PRO A 179 0.75 29.56 -8.15
N LEU A 180 0.30 28.88 -9.21
CA LEU A 180 -0.25 29.54 -10.41
C LEU A 180 -1.58 30.25 -10.13
N LEU A 181 -2.47 29.66 -9.34
CA LEU A 181 -3.75 30.26 -8.96
C LEU A 181 -3.54 31.48 -8.05
N LEU A 182 -2.65 31.38 -7.07
CA LEU A 182 -2.26 32.51 -6.22
C LEU A 182 -1.57 33.61 -7.03
N GLY A 183 -0.71 33.26 -7.98
CA GLY A 183 -0.09 34.20 -8.91
C GLY A 183 -1.10 34.91 -9.82
N ALA A 184 -2.08 34.17 -10.36
CA ALA A 184 -3.13 34.72 -11.22
C ALA A 184 -4.07 35.67 -10.46
N LEU A 185 -4.46 35.32 -9.22
CA LEU A 185 -5.26 36.18 -8.36
C LEU A 185 -4.50 37.44 -7.92
N GLY A 186 -3.20 37.32 -7.62
CA GLY A 186 -2.33 38.46 -7.31
C GLY A 186 -2.18 39.43 -8.48
N ALA A 187 -1.99 38.91 -9.70
CA ALA A 187 -1.90 39.72 -10.91
C ALA A 187 -3.23 40.44 -11.24
N ALA A 188 -4.37 39.75 -11.11
CA ALA A 188 -5.69 40.34 -11.32
C ALA A 188 -5.99 41.48 -10.34
N GLY A 189 -5.64 41.30 -9.06
CA GLY A 189 -5.77 42.35 -8.04
C GLY A 189 -4.91 43.59 -8.31
N PHE A 190 -3.68 43.40 -8.80
CA PHE A 190 -2.78 44.51 -9.13
C PHE A 190 -3.25 45.32 -10.35
N VAL A 191 -3.79 44.65 -11.37
CA VAL A 191 -4.34 45.31 -12.57
C VAL A 191 -5.62 46.09 -12.24
N ALA A 192 -6.52 45.54 -11.42
CA ALA A 192 -7.73 46.24 -10.98
C ALA A 192 -7.41 47.54 -10.21
N ARG A 193 -6.38 47.51 -9.34
CA ARG A 193 -5.98 48.67 -8.53
C ARG A 193 -5.36 49.80 -9.37
N ARG A 194 -4.71 49.48 -10.49
CA ARG A 194 -4.10 50.47 -11.39
C ARG A 194 -5.15 51.23 -12.22
N LYS A 195 -6.26 50.57 -12.62
CA LYS A 195 -7.35 51.22 -13.34
C LYS A 195 -8.17 52.18 -12.46
N GLY A 196 -8.36 51.86 -11.17
CA GLY A 196 -9.10 52.73 -10.24
C GLY A 196 -8.41 54.06 -9.90
N ARG A 197 -7.08 54.17 -10.10
CA ARG A 197 -6.31 55.41 -9.86
C ARG A 197 -6.19 56.32 -11.09
N ALA A 198 -6.58 55.86 -12.27
CA ALA A 198 -6.52 56.66 -13.50
C ALA A 198 -7.84 57.41 -13.81
N GLN A 199 -8.87 57.24 -12.95
CA GLN A 199 -10.18 57.89 -13.09
C GLN A 199 -10.56 58.75 -11.87
N ALA A 200 -9.59 59.11 -11.04
CA ALA A 200 -9.76 60.08 -9.96
C ALA A 200 -8.95 61.35 -10.27
#